data_AF-A0A803MEJ7-F1
#
_entry.id   AF-A0A803MEJ7-F1
#
_cell.length_a   1.000
_cell.length_b   1.000
_cell.length_c   1.000
_cell.angle_alpha   90.00
_cell.angle_beta   90.00
_cell.angle_gamma   90.00
#
_symmetry.space_group_name_H-M   'P 1'
#
loop_
_entity.id
_entity.type
_entity.pdbx_description
1 polymer ?
#
loop_
_entity_poly.entity_id
_entity_poly.type
_entity_poly.pdbx_seq_one_letter_code
_entity_poly.pdbx_strand_id
1 'polypeptide(L)'
;MAPIASKLYTDDVSLVVLLLDTNPYFWTSSSISFSHFLSHILSFINSILLLNQLNQVVIIATGHNTCGYIYDSSLSSVSSSISSNQSSDDAKMPAFCSEVLKNLEDFVSNDESLSSVGAANGVGSSLLSGSLSMALCYVQRVFRSGPLHPQPRILCLHGSPDGPEQYVAVMNSIFSAQRSMVPIDSCVIGAQHSAFLQQASYITGGVYLKPQQLEGLFQYLSTVFATDLHSRNFIQLPKPVGVDFRASIPSMEEKDLRHPLLPLANNADATITTTTGFVGPTSNDSGKTTSSRLSVIARLLVIFLIGAISIWASHEASKGFVITVVNNMKDTPAGEKFTLFFISNDEAIRLVQSSSTFAAEVLFPGDDSIPEKLIDQIDVQLVSHNLTSDHTVAVKSLGQKSKYILFINPLVMEFGNFRYRIRKEIQKGMAEILLFNRQHTAPKTLLAGMVEYISDLAGFGGPKPVFKQRDVSAKCWEEKDSGIVAKFLAYCEKKSKGFVGRLNQEMNRDGWYEKLMDKVLEMPAMHFCVQFHDFTIKNEDVTE
;
A
#
# COMPACT_ATOMS: atom_id res chain seq x y z
N MET A 1 5.72 31.22 12.82
CA MET A 1 5.86 29.90 12.18
C MET A 1 6.39 30.11 10.77
N ALA A 2 7.67 29.83 10.54
CA ALA A 2 8.21 29.85 9.18
C ALA A 2 7.55 28.72 8.37
N PRO A 3 7.19 28.94 7.10
CA PRO A 3 6.64 27.89 6.25
C PRO A 3 7.70 26.80 6.09
N ILE A 4 7.29 25.54 6.32
CA ILE A 4 8.12 24.37 6.09
C ILE A 4 8.40 24.35 4.59
N ALA A 5 9.60 24.75 4.18
CA ALA A 5 10.08 24.51 2.82
C ALA A 5 9.94 23.00 2.56
N SER A 6 9.19 22.63 1.52
CA SER A 6 9.11 21.25 1.06
C SER A 6 10.53 20.79 0.76
N LYS A 7 11.12 20.00 1.65
CA LYS A 7 12.43 19.40 1.45
C LYS A 7 12.31 18.55 0.19
N LEU A 8 12.87 19.03 -0.92
CA LEU A 8 13.09 18.22 -2.11
C LEU A 8 14.11 17.15 -1.70
N TYR A 9 13.60 15.94 -1.45
CA TYR A 9 14.45 14.76 -1.34
C TYR A 9 14.95 14.45 -2.74
N THR A 10 16.22 14.09 -2.86
CA THR A 10 16.68 13.42 -4.08
C THR A 10 16.25 11.98 -3.96
N ASP A 11 15.25 11.58 -4.74
CA ASP A 11 14.57 10.27 -4.65
C ASP A 11 15.54 9.08 -4.74
N ASP A 12 16.74 9.28 -5.28
CA ASP A 12 17.70 8.21 -5.53
C ASP A 12 18.67 7.93 -4.35
N VAL A 13 18.82 8.83 -3.37
CA VAL A 13 19.88 8.72 -2.34
C VAL A 13 19.29 8.34 -0.97
N SER A 14 19.69 7.18 -0.44
CA SER A 14 19.23 6.72 0.88
C SER A 14 20.29 6.88 1.97
N LEU A 15 19.86 7.30 3.16
CA LEU A 15 20.66 7.31 4.39
C LEU A 15 20.11 6.24 5.34
N VAL A 16 20.86 5.18 5.56
CA VAL A 16 20.48 4.09 6.47
C VAL A 16 21.29 4.19 7.76
N VAL A 17 20.62 4.48 8.86
CA VAL A 17 21.20 4.47 10.20
C VAL A 17 20.88 3.14 10.88
N LEU A 18 21.90 2.32 11.07
CA LEU A 18 21.80 0.99 11.67
C LEU A 18 22.08 1.05 13.17
N LEU A 19 21.15 0.59 13.97
CA LEU A 19 21.33 0.41 15.42
C LEU A 19 21.60 -1.07 15.69
N LEU A 20 22.78 -1.38 16.22
CA LEU A 20 23.22 -2.75 16.51
C LEU A 20 23.22 -2.98 18.01
N ASP A 21 22.38 -3.90 18.48
CA ASP A 21 22.45 -4.38 19.86
C ASP A 21 23.73 -5.20 20.08
N THR A 22 24.61 -4.70 20.94
CA THR A 22 25.88 -5.33 21.32
C THR A 22 25.88 -5.82 22.76
N ASN A 23 24.70 -6.03 23.35
CA ASN A 23 24.59 -6.46 24.73
C ASN A 23 25.21 -7.87 24.94
N PRO A 24 26.31 -8.00 25.71
CA PRO A 24 27.00 -9.27 25.89
C PRO A 24 26.15 -10.34 26.59
N TYR A 25 25.23 -9.94 27.47
CA TYR A 25 24.34 -10.87 28.18
C TYR A 25 23.31 -11.53 27.25
N PHE A 26 22.88 -10.81 26.21
CA PHE A 26 22.00 -11.39 25.19
C PHE A 26 22.76 -12.35 24.29
N TRP A 27 23.92 -11.94 23.77
CA TRP A 27 24.67 -12.73 22.79
C TRP A 27 25.24 -14.03 23.37
N THR A 28 25.54 -14.06 24.67
CA THR A 28 25.95 -15.29 25.37
C THR A 28 24.83 -16.33 25.50
N SER A 29 23.56 -15.91 25.51
CA SER A 29 22.39 -16.79 25.63
C SER A 29 21.65 -17.06 24.31
N SER A 30 22.03 -16.34 23.25
CA SER A 30 21.40 -16.42 21.94
C SER A 30 21.73 -17.71 21.17
N SER A 31 20.84 -18.13 20.28
CA SER A 31 21.02 -19.33 19.45
C SER A 31 21.97 -19.12 18.26
N ILE A 32 22.18 -17.88 17.82
CA ILE A 32 23.12 -17.51 16.76
C ILE A 32 24.34 -16.82 17.39
N SER A 33 25.55 -17.22 16.99
CA SER A 33 26.74 -16.52 17.46
C SER A 33 26.79 -15.08 16.95
N PHE A 34 27.34 -14.17 17.77
CA PHE A 34 27.50 -12.78 17.38
C PHE A 34 28.34 -12.60 16.10
N SER A 35 29.35 -13.46 15.88
CA SER A 35 30.17 -13.44 14.67
C SER A 35 29.36 -13.76 13.40
N HIS A 36 28.52 -14.81 13.45
CA HIS A 36 27.63 -15.14 12.34
C HIS A 36 26.60 -14.03 12.09
N PHE A 37 26.00 -13.48 13.15
CA PHE A 37 25.12 -12.32 13.05
C PHE A 37 25.81 -11.15 12.32
N LEU A 38 27.01 -10.77 12.76
CA LEU A 38 27.76 -9.66 12.18
C LEU A 38 28.14 -9.93 10.72
N SER A 39 28.46 -11.17 10.34
CA SER A 39 28.72 -11.54 8.94
C SER A 39 27.51 -11.27 8.02
N HIS A 40 26.30 -11.57 8.48
CA HIS A 40 25.06 -11.27 7.75
C HIS A 40 24.81 -9.77 7.66
N ILE A 41 25.08 -9.03 8.74
CA ILE A 41 24.93 -7.56 8.77
C ILE A 41 25.91 -6.87 7.84
N LEU A 42 27.18 -7.25 7.86
CA LEU A 42 28.20 -6.70 6.96
C LEU A 42 27.86 -6.98 5.49
N SER A 43 27.41 -8.20 5.19
CA SER A 43 26.95 -8.55 3.84
C SER A 43 25.74 -7.71 3.40
N PHE A 44 24.81 -7.46 4.32
CA PHE A 44 23.64 -6.59 4.08
C PHE A 44 24.03 -5.13 3.85
N ILE A 45 24.92 -4.57 4.66
CA ILE A 45 25.42 -3.20 4.46
C ILE A 45 26.11 -3.06 3.11
N ASN A 46 26.97 -4.03 2.77
CA ASN A 46 27.61 -4.07 1.46
C ASN A 46 26.58 -4.08 0.33
N SER A 47 25.48 -4.82 0.47
CA SER A 47 24.39 -4.80 -0.52
C SER A 47 23.74 -3.42 -0.68
N ILE A 48 23.52 -2.68 0.41
CA ILE A 48 22.94 -1.32 0.35
C ILE A 48 23.90 -0.34 -0.33
N LEU A 49 25.19 -0.41 -0.01
CA LEU A 49 26.21 0.42 -0.62
C LEU A 49 26.39 0.10 -2.13
N LEU A 50 26.15 -1.15 -2.53
CA LEU A 50 26.18 -1.55 -3.94
C LEU A 50 24.96 -1.08 -4.75
N LEU A 51 23.81 -0.85 -4.11
CA LEU A 51 22.59 -0.39 -4.81
C LEU A 51 22.76 1.02 -5.39
N ASN A 52 23.43 1.92 -4.67
CA ASN A 52 23.75 3.26 -5.16
C ASN A 52 25.04 3.77 -4.49
N GLN A 53 25.96 4.32 -5.29
CA GLN A 53 27.24 4.88 -4.84
C GLN A 53 27.08 6.08 -3.89
N LEU A 54 25.94 6.77 -3.95
CA LEU A 54 25.64 7.89 -3.06
C LEU A 54 24.97 7.47 -1.76
N ASN A 55 24.59 6.20 -1.60
CA ASN A 55 23.97 5.72 -0.37
C ASN A 55 24.93 5.86 0.81
N GLN A 56 24.40 6.37 1.91
CA GLN A 56 25.16 6.57 3.14
C GLN A 56 24.69 5.59 4.19
N VAL A 57 25.64 4.94 4.85
CA VAL A 57 25.39 4.03 5.96
C VAL A 57 26.15 4.51 7.19
N VAL A 58 25.45 4.48 8.33
CA VAL A 58 25.98 4.82 9.65
C VAL A 58 25.63 3.68 10.59
N ILE A 59 26.61 3.23 11.38
CA ILE A 59 26.43 2.15 12.35
C ILE A 59 26.62 2.73 13.76
N ILE A 60 25.61 2.54 14.60
CA ILE A 60 25.62 2.90 16.01
C ILE A 60 25.47 1.62 16.82
N ALA A 61 26.39 1.37 17.74
CA ALA A 61 26.28 0.28 18.69
C ALA A 61 25.44 0.71 19.89
N THR A 62 24.53 -0.17 20.29
CA THR A 62 23.68 -0.05 21.47
C THR A 62 24.19 -1.05 22.51
N GLY A 63 25.03 -0.55 23.41
CA GLY A 63 25.57 -1.33 24.53
C GLY A 63 24.62 -1.40 25.71
N HIS A 64 25.13 -1.97 26.81
CA HIS A 64 24.41 -2.00 28.07
C HIS A 64 24.55 -0.69 28.84
N ASN A 65 25.76 -0.10 28.85
CA ASN A 65 26.06 1.12 29.61
C ASN A 65 26.21 2.35 28.72
N THR A 66 26.63 2.16 27.47
CA THR A 66 26.92 3.26 26.53
C THR A 66 26.35 3.00 25.14
N CYS A 67 26.32 4.06 24.33
CA CYS A 67 26.01 3.99 22.90
C CYS A 67 27.11 4.74 22.14
N GLY A 68 27.57 4.21 21.00
CA GLY A 68 28.72 4.74 20.28
C GLY A 68 28.58 4.64 18.77
N TYR A 69 29.19 5.58 18.05
CA TYR A 69 29.33 5.49 16.59
C TYR A 69 30.44 4.51 16.26
N ILE A 70 30.12 3.46 15.49
CA ILE A 70 31.09 2.45 15.06
C ILE A 70 31.61 2.78 13.67
N TYR A 71 30.74 3.28 12.79
CA TYR A 71 31.09 3.55 11.41
C TYR A 71 30.25 4.67 10.81
N ASP A 72 30.88 5.48 9.96
CA ASP A 72 30.24 6.50 9.16
C ASP A 72 30.88 6.56 7.76
N SER A 73 30.15 6.09 6.76
CA SER A 73 30.58 6.09 5.35
C SER A 73 31.00 7.47 4.82
N SER A 74 30.45 8.56 5.35
CA SER A 74 30.80 9.91 4.91
C SER A 74 32.22 10.31 5.37
N LEU A 75 32.66 9.80 6.52
CA LEU A 75 33.99 10.07 7.10
C LEU A 75 35.07 9.14 6.54
N SER A 76 34.70 7.92 6.12
CA SER A 76 35.63 6.92 5.58
C SER A 76 36.23 7.29 4.22
N SER A 77 35.49 8.07 3.41
CA SER A 77 36.05 8.63 2.16
C SER A 77 37.25 9.55 2.41
N VAL A 78 37.33 10.18 3.59
CA VAL A 78 38.40 11.09 3.98
C VAL A 78 39.61 10.31 4.52
N SER A 79 39.40 9.25 5.30
CA SER A 79 40.48 8.46 5.93
C SER A 79 41.25 7.58 4.94
N SER A 80 40.61 7.15 3.85
CA SER A 80 41.24 6.35 2.78
C SER A 80 42.35 7.07 2.01
N SER A 81 42.45 8.41 2.13
CA SER A 81 43.53 9.20 1.54
C SER A 81 44.86 9.15 2.33
N ILE A 82 44.86 8.64 3.57
CA ILE A 82 46.01 8.72 4.48
C ILE A 82 46.75 7.38 4.67
N SER A 83 46.12 6.23 4.39
CA SER A 83 46.67 4.90 4.68
C SER A 83 46.91 4.02 3.44
N SER A 84 47.62 4.55 2.44
CA SER A 84 48.23 3.71 1.40
C SER A 84 49.65 3.36 1.79
N ASN A 85 49.83 2.23 2.50
CA ASN A 85 51.06 1.42 2.48
C ASN A 85 50.91 0.25 3.46
N GLN A 86 50.32 -0.85 2.99
CA GLN A 86 50.72 -2.21 3.37
C GLN A 86 50.07 -3.24 2.44
N SER A 87 50.92 -3.83 1.60
CA SER A 87 50.67 -5.00 0.78
C SER A 87 50.90 -6.25 1.62
N SER A 88 49.84 -7.01 1.88
CA SER A 88 49.95 -8.43 2.21
C SER A 88 48.82 -9.18 1.49
N ASP A 89 49.24 -10.16 0.72
CA ASP A 89 48.43 -11.12 -0.04
C ASP A 89 47.96 -12.21 0.91
N ASP A 90 46.68 -12.16 1.27
CA ASP A 90 45.83 -13.30 1.61
C ASP A 90 44.38 -12.79 1.55
N ALA A 91 43.56 -13.41 0.67
CA ALA A 91 42.13 -13.15 0.44
C ALA A 91 41.55 -11.91 1.16
N LYS A 92 41.86 -10.71 0.67
CA LYS A 92 41.61 -9.44 1.38
C LYS A 92 40.12 -9.24 1.69
N MET A 93 39.77 -9.41 2.96
CA MET A 93 38.55 -8.86 3.54
C MET A 93 38.46 -7.36 3.18
N PRO A 94 37.30 -6.83 2.75
CA PRO A 94 37.15 -5.40 2.45
C PRO A 94 37.62 -4.54 3.62
N ALA A 95 38.39 -3.48 3.36
CA ALA A 95 38.95 -2.59 4.40
C ALA A 95 37.88 -2.06 5.37
N PHE A 96 36.67 -1.81 4.84
CA PHE A 96 35.45 -1.50 5.59
C PHE A 96 35.15 -2.50 6.72
N CYS A 97 35.10 -3.80 6.41
CA CYS A 97 34.75 -4.83 7.39
C CYS A 97 35.79 -4.88 8.52
N SER A 98 37.07 -4.68 8.20
CA SER A 98 38.14 -4.65 9.21
C SER A 98 38.03 -3.44 10.14
N GLU A 99 37.66 -2.27 9.62
CA GLU A 99 37.46 -1.05 10.42
C GLU A 99 36.28 -1.20 11.37
N VAL A 100 35.13 -1.69 10.87
CA VAL A 100 33.93 -1.93 11.69
C VAL A 100 34.22 -2.93 12.80
N LEU A 101 34.88 -4.05 12.49
CA LEU A 101 35.22 -5.08 13.47
C LEU A 101 36.10 -4.52 14.60
N LYS A 102 37.14 -3.76 14.24
CA LYS A 102 38.04 -3.14 15.22
C LYS A 102 37.31 -2.14 16.12
N ASN A 103 36.55 -1.22 15.53
CA ASN A 103 35.82 -0.20 16.30
C ASN A 103 34.76 -0.84 17.22
N LEU A 104 34.17 -1.95 16.80
CA LEU A 104 33.20 -2.69 17.60
C LEU A 104 33.88 -3.43 18.76
N GLU A 105 35.04 -4.05 18.54
CA GLU A 105 35.86 -4.67 19.59
C GLU A 105 36.32 -3.65 20.64
N ASP A 106 36.80 -2.48 20.20
CA ASP A 106 37.15 -1.37 21.07
C ASP A 106 35.94 -0.87 21.87
N PHE A 107 34.77 -0.76 21.23
CA PHE A 107 33.53 -0.35 21.88
C PHE A 107 33.08 -1.34 22.96
N VAL A 108 33.05 -2.64 22.66
CA VAL A 108 32.62 -3.69 23.60
C VAL A 108 33.58 -3.75 24.80
N SER A 109 34.89 -3.64 24.57
CA SER A 109 35.90 -3.61 25.64
C SER A 109 35.70 -2.41 26.59
N ASN A 110 35.39 -1.25 26.03
CA ASN A 110 35.09 -0.04 26.81
C ASN A 110 33.76 -0.17 27.59
N ASP A 111 32.70 -0.71 26.98
CA ASP A 111 31.39 -0.90 27.63
C ASP A 111 31.46 -1.91 28.80
N GLU A 112 32.27 -2.97 28.64
CA GLU A 112 32.54 -3.96 29.69
C GLU A 112 33.28 -3.33 30.88
N SER A 113 34.28 -2.48 30.63
CA SER A 113 35.05 -1.81 31.70
C SER A 113 34.17 -0.93 32.61
N LEU A 114 33.07 -0.39 32.08
CA LEU A 114 32.10 0.43 32.80
C LEU A 114 31.10 -0.38 33.63
N SER A 115 31.04 -1.70 33.43
CA SER A 115 30.11 -2.60 34.12
C SER A 115 30.50 -2.92 35.57
N SER A 116 31.54 -2.28 36.11
CA SER A 116 32.16 -2.64 37.41
C SER A 116 31.57 -1.97 38.65
N VAL A 117 30.46 -1.22 38.56
CA VAL A 117 29.86 -0.56 39.74
C VAL A 117 28.33 -0.67 39.75
N GLY A 118 27.80 -1.83 40.17
CA GLY A 118 26.51 -1.88 40.88
C GLY A 118 25.22 -2.19 40.10
N ALA A 119 25.23 -2.99 39.03
CA ALA A 119 23.99 -3.49 38.41
C ALA A 119 23.64 -4.90 38.91
N ALA A 120 22.45 -5.04 39.51
CA ALA A 120 21.92 -6.29 40.06
C ALA A 120 21.66 -7.35 38.97
N ASN A 121 21.82 -8.62 39.36
CA ASN A 121 21.67 -9.85 38.55
C ASN A 121 20.38 -9.93 37.70
N GLY A 122 20.40 -9.33 36.51
CA GLY A 122 19.37 -9.49 35.49
C GLY A 122 19.97 -9.37 34.09
N VAL A 123 19.32 -9.97 33.09
CA VAL A 123 19.61 -9.70 31.67
C VAL A 123 19.26 -8.23 31.42
N GLY A 124 20.24 -7.35 31.60
CA GLY A 124 20.02 -5.91 31.52
C GLY A 124 19.50 -5.53 30.13
N SER A 125 18.53 -4.61 30.09
CA SER A 125 18.08 -4.00 28.82
C SER A 125 19.22 -3.20 28.19
N SER A 126 19.33 -3.19 26.86
CA SER A 126 20.26 -2.29 26.17
C SER A 126 19.72 -0.85 26.13
N LEU A 127 20.59 0.14 25.94
CA LEU A 127 20.24 1.57 25.93
C LEU A 127 19.64 2.03 24.60
N LEU A 128 18.50 1.44 24.23
CA LEU A 128 17.80 1.76 22.98
C LEU A 128 17.47 3.25 22.85
N SER A 129 17.05 3.90 23.94
CA SER A 129 16.74 5.33 23.97
C SER A 129 17.91 6.23 23.56
N GLY A 130 19.12 5.90 24.01
CA GLY A 130 20.35 6.64 23.67
C GLY A 130 20.70 6.51 22.19
N SER A 131 20.71 5.29 21.67
CA SER A 131 21.01 5.02 20.26
C SER A 131 20.02 5.68 19.28
N LEU A 132 18.72 5.67 19.59
CA LEU A 132 17.69 6.36 18.80
C LEU A 132 17.88 7.89 18.81
N SER A 133 18.21 8.46 19.97
CA SER A 133 18.49 9.90 20.09
C SER A 133 19.72 10.30 19.27
N MET A 134 20.79 9.50 19.32
CA MET A 134 22.00 9.71 18.52
C MET A 134 21.69 9.64 17.02
N ALA A 135 20.92 8.65 16.59
CA ALA A 135 20.50 8.51 15.19
C ALA A 135 19.72 9.72 14.69
N LEU A 136 18.74 10.20 15.46
CA LEU A 136 17.93 11.35 15.08
C LEU A 136 18.75 12.64 15.03
N CYS A 137 19.65 12.85 15.99
CA CYS A 137 20.59 13.96 15.98
C CYS A 137 21.52 13.90 14.76
N TYR A 138 21.98 12.70 14.38
CA TYR A 138 22.80 12.48 13.19
C TYR A 138 22.04 12.86 11.91
N VAL A 139 20.83 12.33 11.73
CA VAL A 139 19.98 12.64 10.57
C VAL A 139 19.75 14.14 10.47
N GLN A 140 19.47 14.81 11.60
CA GLN A 140 19.25 16.25 11.62
C GLN A 140 20.53 17.04 11.31
N ARG A 141 21.71 16.53 11.66
CA ARG A 141 23.01 17.11 11.27
C ARG A 141 23.21 17.00 9.76
N VAL A 142 23.00 15.82 9.16
CA VAL A 142 23.12 15.62 7.71
C VAL A 142 22.20 16.57 6.94
N PHE A 143 20.95 16.71 7.39
CA PHE A 143 20.00 17.67 6.82
C PHE A 143 20.41 19.15 6.93
N ARG A 144 21.36 19.50 7.80
CA ARG A 144 21.85 20.88 7.95
C ARG A 144 23.17 21.12 7.21
N SER A 145 23.91 20.07 6.91
CA SER A 145 25.27 20.16 6.38
C SER A 145 25.37 20.05 4.86
N GLY A 146 24.38 19.48 4.15
CA GLY A 146 24.48 19.16 2.72
C GLY A 146 23.47 19.89 1.81
N PRO A 147 23.82 20.13 0.52
CA PRO A 147 22.87 20.59 -0.50
C PRO A 147 21.94 19.47 -1.01
N LEU A 148 22.34 18.20 -0.82
CA LEU A 148 21.57 17.00 -1.15
C LEU A 148 20.98 16.44 0.14
N HIS A 149 19.65 16.22 0.16
CA HIS A 149 18.96 15.63 1.31
C HIS A 149 18.65 14.16 1.02
N PRO A 150 19.44 13.21 1.55
CA PRO A 150 19.15 11.80 1.40
C PRO A 150 17.87 11.43 2.17
N GLN A 151 17.17 10.40 1.74
CA GLN A 151 16.01 9.88 2.47
C GLN A 151 16.47 9.06 3.69
N PRO A 152 16.24 9.55 4.92
CA PRO A 152 16.71 8.86 6.11
C PRO A 152 15.81 7.69 6.49
N ARG A 153 16.43 6.63 7.00
CA ARG A 153 15.74 5.48 7.57
C ARG A 153 16.56 4.92 8.71
N ILE A 154 15.89 4.58 9.82
CA ILE A 154 16.53 3.95 10.97
C ILE A 154 16.17 2.47 10.94
N LEU A 155 17.17 1.59 11.01
CA LEU A 155 16.97 0.14 11.14
C LEU A 155 17.51 -0.32 12.49
N CYS A 156 16.61 -0.80 13.36
CA CYS A 156 16.91 -1.33 14.68
C CYS A 156 17.08 -2.84 14.63
N LEU A 157 18.28 -3.35 14.90
CA LEU A 157 18.56 -4.76 15.10
C LEU A 157 18.72 -5.02 16.59
N HIS A 158 17.69 -5.58 17.20
CA HIS A 158 17.58 -5.66 18.66
C HIS A 158 17.31 -7.09 19.13
N GLY A 159 18.03 -7.53 20.16
CA GLY A 159 17.90 -8.86 20.74
C GLY A 159 17.51 -8.84 22.21
N SER A 160 18.01 -7.87 22.96
CA SER A 160 17.81 -7.72 24.40
C SER A 160 16.33 -7.48 24.79
N PRO A 161 15.92 -7.76 26.03
CA PRO A 161 14.59 -7.42 26.51
C PRO A 161 14.42 -5.89 26.68
N ASP A 162 13.20 -5.40 26.50
CA ASP A 162 12.85 -4.00 26.71
C ASP A 162 12.91 -3.64 28.21
N GLY A 163 13.63 -2.57 28.54
CA GLY A 163 13.69 -2.03 29.91
C GLY A 163 12.55 -1.02 30.15
N PRO A 164 11.62 -1.26 31.10
CA PRO A 164 10.49 -0.36 31.33
C PRO A 164 10.92 1.06 31.74
N GLU A 165 12.07 1.19 32.40
CA GLU A 165 12.67 2.46 32.79
C GLU A 165 12.94 3.40 31.60
N GLN A 166 13.18 2.84 30.41
CA GLN A 166 13.49 3.62 29.22
C GLN A 166 12.25 4.05 28.42
N TYR A 167 11.04 3.64 28.82
CA TYR A 167 9.82 3.86 28.05
C TYR A 167 9.64 5.33 27.63
N VAL A 168 9.74 6.26 28.58
CA VAL A 168 9.53 7.69 28.32
C VAL A 168 10.54 8.22 27.30
N ALA A 169 11.81 7.86 27.46
CA ALA A 169 12.88 8.31 26.57
C ALA A 169 12.77 7.71 25.16
N VAL A 170 12.40 6.42 25.06
CA VAL A 170 12.16 5.76 23.78
C VAL A 170 10.94 6.37 23.08
N MET A 171 9.83 6.57 23.78
CA MET A 171 8.63 7.19 23.20
C MET A 171 8.88 8.62 22.72
N ASN A 172 9.62 9.43 23.48
CA ASN A 172 10.02 10.78 23.03
C ASN A 172 10.85 10.74 21.74
N SER A 173 11.73 9.74 21.61
CA SER A 173 12.52 9.52 20.40
C SER A 173 11.63 9.11 19.22
N ILE A 174 10.67 8.20 19.43
CA ILE A 174 9.71 7.76 18.41
C ILE A 174 8.84 8.93 17.92
N PHE A 175 8.30 9.74 18.81
CA PHE A 175 7.51 10.92 18.42
C PHE A 175 8.36 11.97 17.69
N SER A 176 9.63 12.10 18.05
CA SER A 176 10.57 12.97 17.34
C SER A 176 10.88 12.45 15.94
N ALA A 177 11.02 11.14 15.77
CA ALA A 177 11.18 10.47 14.47
C ALA A 177 9.94 10.66 13.59
N GLN A 178 8.74 10.47 14.15
CA GLN A 178 7.46 10.68 13.46
C GLN A 178 7.33 12.12 12.94
N ARG A 179 7.63 13.11 13.80
CA ARG A 179 7.62 14.53 13.41
C ARG A 179 8.64 14.87 12.34
N SER A 180 9.75 14.13 12.31
CA SER A 180 10.82 14.29 11.30
C SER A 180 10.56 13.45 10.04
N MET A 181 9.45 12.70 9.99
CA MET A 181 9.10 11.77 8.92
C MET A 181 10.20 10.74 8.62
N VAL A 182 10.88 10.26 9.67
CA VAL A 182 11.91 9.21 9.55
C VAL A 182 11.29 7.88 9.97
N PRO A 183 11.11 6.91 9.06
CA PRO A 183 10.62 5.59 9.43
C PRO A 183 11.66 4.82 10.26
N ILE A 184 11.17 4.15 11.30
CA ILE A 184 11.95 3.24 12.13
C ILE A 184 11.52 1.82 11.78
N ASP A 185 12.43 1.11 11.12
CA ASP A 185 12.32 -0.31 10.87
C ASP A 185 12.91 -1.10 12.04
N SER A 186 12.28 -2.22 12.38
CA SER A 186 12.68 -3.03 13.52
C SER A 186 12.77 -4.49 13.16
N CYS A 187 13.93 -5.09 13.40
CA CYS A 187 14.16 -6.51 13.27
C CYS A 187 14.58 -7.07 14.63
N VAL A 188 13.66 -7.81 15.27
CA VAL A 188 13.88 -8.37 16.61
C VAL A 188 14.44 -9.79 16.48
N ILE A 189 15.63 -10.01 17.02
CA ILE A 189 16.37 -11.29 17.00
C ILE A 189 16.05 -12.13 18.25
N GLY A 190 15.63 -11.48 19.33
CA GLY A 190 15.33 -12.12 20.61
C GLY A 190 14.12 -13.05 20.57
N ALA A 191 14.07 -13.94 21.57
CA ALA A 191 12.95 -14.88 21.73
C ALA A 191 11.63 -14.17 22.06
N GLN A 192 11.67 -13.00 22.71
CA GLN A 192 10.51 -12.20 23.06
C GLN A 192 10.25 -11.11 22.01
N HIS A 193 9.01 -10.60 21.96
CA HIS A 193 8.70 -9.43 21.15
C HIS A 193 9.01 -8.15 21.93
N SER A 194 9.65 -7.18 21.28
CA SER A 194 9.79 -5.82 21.83
C SER A 194 8.52 -5.02 21.57
N ALA A 195 7.86 -4.57 22.64
CA ALA A 195 6.66 -3.73 22.57
C ALA A 195 7.02 -2.33 22.09
N PHE A 196 8.18 -1.80 22.52
CA PHE A 196 8.63 -0.47 22.12
C PHE A 196 8.89 -0.37 20.62
N LEU A 197 9.57 -1.38 20.04
CA LEU A 197 9.89 -1.39 18.62
C LEU A 197 8.67 -1.68 17.72
N GLN A 198 7.69 -2.44 18.22
CA GLN A 198 6.39 -2.59 17.55
C GLN A 198 5.67 -1.24 17.44
N GLN A 199 5.59 -0.49 18.54
CA GLN A 199 5.02 0.85 18.55
C GLN A 199 5.83 1.82 17.68
N ALA A 200 7.16 1.76 17.75
CA ALA A 200 8.04 2.59 16.92
C ALA A 200 7.76 2.42 15.43
N SER A 201 7.72 1.17 14.97
CA SER A 201 7.49 0.85 13.56
C SER A 201 6.09 1.28 13.12
N TYR A 202 5.07 1.05 13.94
CA TYR A 202 3.70 1.44 13.61
C TYR A 202 3.49 2.96 13.57
N ILE A 203 4.01 3.69 14.56
CA ILE A 203 3.83 5.16 14.65
C ILE A 203 4.59 5.89 13.54
N THR A 204 5.76 5.38 13.16
CA THR A 204 6.61 6.01 12.12
C THR A 204 6.34 5.49 10.71
N GLY A 205 5.48 4.46 10.55
CA GLY A 205 5.20 3.83 9.26
C GLY A 205 6.33 2.92 8.74
N GLY A 206 7.20 2.46 9.64
CA GLY A 206 8.24 1.47 9.35
C GLY A 206 7.73 0.02 9.44
N VAL A 207 8.63 -0.93 9.19
CA VAL A 207 8.33 -2.37 9.17
C VAL A 207 8.87 -3.04 10.43
N TYR A 208 8.02 -3.81 11.10
CA TYR A 208 8.40 -4.68 12.21
C TYR A 208 8.47 -6.13 11.75
N LEU A 209 9.62 -6.78 11.96
CA LEU A 209 9.82 -8.19 11.65
C LEU A 209 10.50 -8.92 12.81
N LYS A 210 10.00 -10.13 13.09
CA LYS A 210 10.69 -11.11 13.93
C LYS A 210 10.96 -12.37 13.11
N PRO A 211 12.22 -12.65 12.74
CA PRO A 211 12.56 -13.86 12.00
C PRO A 211 12.25 -15.12 12.82
N GLN A 212 11.63 -16.12 12.18
CA GLN A 212 11.39 -17.43 12.82
C GLN A 212 12.67 -18.29 12.86
N GLN A 213 13.54 -18.12 11.87
CA GLN A 213 14.81 -18.84 11.72
C GLN A 213 15.95 -17.83 11.58
N LEU A 214 16.88 -17.83 12.53
CA LEU A 214 18.01 -16.89 12.56
C LEU A 214 19.11 -17.24 11.56
N GLU A 215 19.25 -18.52 11.18
CA GLU A 215 20.17 -18.98 10.13
C GLU A 215 19.90 -18.31 8.76
N GLY A 216 18.66 -17.90 8.51
CA GLY A 216 18.23 -17.20 7.29
C GLY A 216 18.23 -15.67 7.43
N LEU A 217 18.87 -15.08 8.44
CA LEU A 217 18.74 -13.65 8.76
C LEU A 217 19.03 -12.74 7.56
N PHE A 218 20.10 -13.02 6.80
CA PHE A 218 20.45 -12.23 5.61
C PHE A 218 19.32 -12.19 4.57
N GLN A 219 18.57 -13.28 4.40
CA GLN A 219 17.44 -13.33 3.48
C GLN A 219 16.33 -12.36 3.92
N TYR A 220 16.01 -12.32 5.22
CA TYR A 220 15.03 -11.38 5.77
C TYR A 220 15.50 -9.94 5.62
N LEU A 221 16.78 -9.67 5.93
CA LEU A 221 17.38 -8.35 5.78
C LEU A 221 17.32 -7.84 4.33
N SER A 222 17.73 -8.68 3.39
CA SER A 222 17.77 -8.31 1.97
C SER A 222 16.37 -8.15 1.38
N THR A 223 15.42 -9.01 1.75
CA THR A 223 14.08 -8.99 1.13
C THR A 223 13.21 -7.84 1.65
N VAL A 224 13.30 -7.53 2.96
CA VAL A 224 12.40 -6.57 3.61
C VAL A 224 13.05 -5.20 3.81
N PHE A 225 14.33 -5.19 4.20
CA PHE A 225 14.99 -3.97 4.66
C PHE A 225 15.93 -3.34 3.62
N ALA A 226 16.38 -4.07 2.59
CA ALA A 226 17.24 -3.48 1.55
C ALA A 226 16.50 -2.52 0.61
N THR A 227 15.20 -2.76 0.38
CA THR A 227 14.37 -1.96 -0.55
C THR A 227 14.23 -0.52 -0.05
N ASP A 228 14.42 0.47 -0.91
CA ASP A 228 14.20 1.90 -0.62
C ASP A 228 12.73 2.22 -0.30
N LEU A 229 12.47 3.37 0.34
CA LEU A 229 11.12 3.75 0.77
C LEU A 229 10.11 3.84 -0.39
N HIS A 230 10.54 4.25 -1.59
CA HIS A 230 9.65 4.34 -2.74
C HIS A 230 9.24 2.96 -3.24
N SER A 231 10.21 2.05 -3.39
CA SER A 231 9.95 0.67 -3.83
C SER A 231 9.05 -0.10 -2.88
N ARG A 232 9.06 0.22 -1.57
CA ARG A 232 8.15 -0.40 -0.59
C ARG A 232 6.66 -0.20 -0.90
N ASN A 233 6.30 0.87 -1.62
CA ASN A 233 4.90 1.10 -2.01
C ASN A 233 4.41 0.10 -3.08
N PHE A 234 5.35 -0.52 -3.81
CA PHE A 234 5.06 -1.49 -4.87
C PHE A 234 5.23 -2.94 -4.38
N ILE A 235 5.92 -3.15 -3.26
CA ILE A 235 6.20 -4.46 -2.69
C ILE A 235 5.25 -4.73 -1.53
N GLN A 236 4.60 -5.88 -1.52
CA GLN A 236 3.75 -6.29 -0.41
C GLN A 236 4.61 -6.78 0.76
N LEU A 237 4.97 -5.86 1.66
CA LEU A 237 5.75 -6.16 2.86
C LEU A 237 4.88 -6.79 3.97
N PRO A 238 5.49 -7.55 4.91
CA PRO A 238 4.78 -8.08 6.05
C PRO A 238 4.14 -6.94 6.85
N LYS A 239 2.82 -6.99 7.00
CA LYS A 239 2.07 -5.99 7.79
C LYS A 239 2.35 -6.22 9.28
N PRO A 240 2.53 -5.15 10.08
CA PRO A 240 2.65 -5.30 11.52
C PRO A 240 1.38 -5.94 12.08
N VAL A 241 1.54 -7.04 12.82
CA VAL A 241 0.45 -7.66 13.59
C VAL A 241 0.03 -6.65 14.67
N GLY A 242 -1.28 -6.60 14.98
CA GLY A 242 -1.89 -5.57 15.84
C GLY A 242 -1.03 -5.19 17.05
N VAL A 243 -0.73 -3.90 17.17
CA VAL A 243 0.15 -3.34 18.19
C VAL A 243 -0.60 -3.25 19.52
N ASP A 244 0.05 -3.68 20.61
CA ASP A 244 -0.49 -3.52 21.96
C ASP A 244 -0.25 -2.09 22.47
N PHE A 245 -1.33 -1.35 22.71
CA PHE A 245 -1.33 0.01 23.26
C PHE A 245 -1.68 0.05 24.75
N ARG A 246 -1.70 -1.10 25.45
CA ARG A 246 -2.04 -1.13 26.87
C ARG A 246 -1.07 -0.27 27.69
N ALA A 247 -1.62 0.69 28.41
CA ALA A 247 -0.88 1.48 29.39
C ALA A 247 -0.53 0.58 30.58
N SER A 248 0.74 0.27 30.76
CA SER A 248 1.25 -0.30 32.00
C SER A 248 1.40 0.81 33.03
N ILE A 249 0.55 0.81 34.08
CA ILE A 249 0.75 1.66 35.25
C ILE A 249 2.07 1.20 35.89
N PRO A 250 3.05 2.09 36.12
CA PRO A 250 4.25 1.72 36.85
C PRO A 250 3.81 1.31 38.26
N SER A 251 3.87 0.02 38.58
CA SER A 251 3.65 -0.45 39.94
C SER A 251 4.78 0.12 40.78
N MET A 252 4.45 1.10 41.65
CA MET A 252 5.31 1.44 42.77
C MET A 252 5.56 0.15 43.56
N GLU A 253 6.82 -0.22 43.73
CA GLU A 253 7.22 -1.25 44.68
C GLU A 253 6.81 -0.83 46.08
N GLU A 254 5.66 -1.32 46.56
CA GLU A 254 5.33 -1.30 47.97
C GLU A 254 5.64 -2.69 48.54
N LYS A 255 6.74 -2.76 49.30
CA LYS A 255 7.10 -3.92 50.11
C LYS A 255 6.04 -4.16 51.18
N ASP A 256 5.68 -5.43 51.33
CA ASP A 256 4.93 -6.05 52.43
C ASP A 256 3.46 -5.64 52.64
N LEU A 257 2.51 -6.52 52.25
CA LEU A 257 1.71 -7.31 53.20
C LEU A 257 0.71 -8.28 52.49
N ARG A 258 0.94 -9.58 52.69
CA ARG A 258 -0.02 -10.71 52.85
C ARG A 258 -1.22 -10.89 51.86
N HIS A 259 -1.16 -12.02 51.13
CA HIS A 259 -2.28 -12.82 50.58
C HIS A 259 -3.43 -13.09 51.59
N PRO A 260 -4.61 -13.67 51.22
CA PRO A 260 -5.05 -14.25 49.92
C PRO A 260 -6.47 -13.82 49.46
N LEU A 261 -6.86 -14.12 48.21
CA LEU A 261 -8.13 -14.77 47.82
C LEU A 261 -8.20 -14.93 46.29
N LEU A 262 -8.19 -16.18 45.84
CA LEU A 262 -8.50 -16.71 44.48
C LEU A 262 -10.01 -16.57 44.17
N PRO A 263 -10.54 -16.80 42.93
CA PRO A 263 -9.97 -17.68 41.89
C PRO A 263 -10.01 -17.20 40.42
N LEU A 264 -9.06 -17.76 39.66
CA LEU A 264 -9.11 -17.96 38.21
C LEU A 264 -10.20 -18.98 37.83
N ALA A 265 -11.05 -18.65 36.87
CA ALA A 265 -11.78 -19.53 35.94
C ALA A 265 -12.47 -18.62 34.89
N ASN A 266 -12.65 -18.92 33.61
CA ASN A 266 -12.23 -19.97 32.69
C ASN A 266 -12.57 -19.46 31.27
N ASN A 267 -11.75 -19.89 30.31
CA ASN A 267 -12.05 -20.29 28.92
C ASN A 267 -12.71 -19.32 27.91
N ALA A 268 -12.06 -19.24 26.73
CA ALA A 268 -12.65 -19.81 25.50
C ALA A 268 -11.55 -20.15 24.47
N ASP A 269 -11.30 -21.45 24.31
CA ASP A 269 -10.60 -22.07 23.19
C ASP A 269 -11.40 -21.93 21.89
N ALA A 270 -10.69 -21.78 20.76
CA ALA A 270 -11.19 -22.11 19.44
C ALA A 270 -10.36 -23.26 18.86
N THR A 271 -11.02 -24.39 18.72
CA THR A 271 -10.54 -25.69 18.24
C THR A 271 -10.18 -25.63 16.75
N ILE A 272 -8.97 -26.08 16.37
CA ILE A 272 -8.72 -26.68 15.05
C ILE A 272 -7.95 -27.99 15.25
N THR A 273 -8.54 -29.02 14.68
CA THR A 273 -8.28 -30.45 14.73
C THR A 273 -6.85 -30.86 14.39
N THR A 274 -6.15 -31.47 15.35
CA THR A 274 -4.93 -32.25 15.13
C THR A 274 -5.28 -33.68 14.75
N THR A 275 -4.89 -34.09 13.54
CA THR A 275 -4.76 -35.51 13.19
C THR A 275 -3.58 -36.13 13.93
N THR A 276 -3.84 -37.25 14.56
CA THR A 276 -2.96 -38.06 15.40
C THR A 276 -1.75 -38.61 14.65
N GLY A 277 -0.57 -38.51 15.26
CA GLY A 277 0.65 -39.19 14.84
C GLY A 277 1.37 -39.77 16.05
N PHE A 278 1.24 -41.09 16.21
CA PHE A 278 1.84 -41.93 17.25
C PHE A 278 3.37 -41.76 17.36
N VAL A 279 3.87 -41.68 18.58
CA VAL A 279 5.29 -41.89 18.93
C VAL A 279 5.51 -43.37 19.21
N GLY A 280 6.50 -43.96 18.54
CA GLY A 280 7.07 -45.28 18.84
C GLY A 280 8.55 -45.32 18.43
N PRO A 281 9.41 -46.09 19.11
CA PRO A 281 10.82 -45.72 19.34
C PRO A 281 11.83 -46.32 18.35
N THR A 282 12.98 -45.64 18.26
CA THR A 282 14.35 -46.08 17.89
C THR A 282 14.57 -47.14 16.79
N SER A 283 15.47 -46.75 15.87
CA SER A 283 16.34 -47.54 14.96
C SER A 283 15.96 -47.60 13.48
N ASN A 284 16.82 -46.99 12.63
CA ASN A 284 17.41 -47.53 11.39
C ASN A 284 17.72 -46.45 10.33
N ASP A 285 18.97 -46.48 9.90
CA ASP A 285 19.70 -45.53 9.05
C ASP A 285 19.33 -45.64 7.55
N SER A 286 18.03 -45.53 7.20
CA SER A 286 17.56 -45.66 5.81
C SER A 286 16.66 -44.53 5.27
N GLY A 287 16.37 -43.49 6.08
CA GLY A 287 15.39 -42.44 5.74
C GLY A 287 15.92 -41.22 4.98
N LYS A 288 17.23 -41.08 4.75
CA LYS A 288 17.80 -39.85 4.14
C LYS A 288 17.56 -39.71 2.62
N THR A 289 17.12 -40.75 1.92
CA THR A 289 16.97 -40.76 0.45
C THR A 289 15.56 -40.43 -0.05
N THR A 290 14.53 -40.47 0.81
CA THR A 290 13.14 -40.19 0.44
C THR A 290 12.73 -38.74 0.71
N SER A 291 13.31 -38.10 1.74
CA SER A 291 13.08 -36.68 2.09
C SER A 291 13.52 -35.72 0.96
N SER A 292 14.63 -36.04 0.28
CA SER A 292 15.14 -35.23 -0.83
C SER A 292 14.22 -35.25 -2.06
N ARG A 293 13.55 -36.38 -2.34
CA ARG A 293 12.61 -36.49 -3.47
C ARG A 293 11.34 -35.69 -3.24
N LEU A 294 10.80 -35.66 -2.02
CA LEU A 294 9.63 -34.82 -1.71
C LEU A 294 9.92 -33.33 -1.84
N SER A 295 11.09 -32.87 -1.37
CA SER A 295 11.53 -31.48 -1.50
C SER A 295 11.64 -31.04 -2.97
N VAL A 296 12.18 -31.90 -3.83
CA VAL A 296 12.30 -31.62 -5.27
C VAL A 296 10.92 -31.61 -5.95
N ILE A 297 10.03 -32.55 -5.61
CA ILE A 297 8.66 -32.59 -6.14
C ILE A 297 7.87 -31.34 -5.71
N ALA A 298 8.01 -30.90 -4.45
CA ALA A 298 7.36 -29.69 -3.96
C ALA A 298 7.84 -28.43 -4.70
N ARG A 299 9.14 -28.31 -4.98
CA ARG A 299 9.69 -27.19 -5.77
C ARG A 299 9.18 -27.19 -7.21
N LEU A 300 9.12 -28.36 -7.85
CA LEU A 300 8.56 -28.48 -9.20
C LEU A 300 7.06 -28.15 -9.24
N LEU A 301 6.31 -28.55 -8.21
CA LEU A 301 4.90 -28.17 -8.07
C LEU A 301 4.72 -26.67 -7.94
N VAL A 302 5.55 -25.97 -7.14
CA VAL A 302 5.49 -24.50 -7.02
C VAL A 302 5.78 -23.81 -8.35
N ILE A 303 6.79 -24.27 -9.10
CA ILE A 303 7.11 -23.74 -10.43
C ILE A 303 5.95 -23.95 -11.39
N PHE A 304 5.34 -25.15 -11.37
CA PHE A 304 4.15 -25.44 -12.17
C PHE A 304 2.96 -24.55 -11.78
N LEU A 305 2.78 -24.30 -10.49
CA LEU A 305 1.70 -23.45 -9.98
C LEU A 305 1.89 -21.98 -10.38
N ILE A 306 3.12 -21.47 -10.31
CA ILE A 306 3.47 -20.13 -10.82
C ILE A 306 3.22 -20.07 -12.33
N GLY A 307 3.67 -21.08 -13.09
CA GLY A 307 3.40 -21.16 -14.52
C GLY A 307 1.90 -21.18 -14.85
N ALA A 308 1.12 -21.95 -14.10
CA ALA A 308 -0.33 -22.01 -14.25
C ALA A 308 -1.01 -20.68 -13.91
N ILE A 309 -0.56 -19.99 -12.85
CA ILE A 309 -1.05 -18.65 -12.48
C ILE A 309 -0.66 -17.64 -13.56
N SER A 310 0.54 -17.68 -14.12
CA SER A 310 0.97 -16.78 -15.19
C SER A 310 0.19 -17.01 -16.48
N ILE A 311 -0.07 -18.27 -16.85
CA ILE A 311 -0.90 -18.62 -18.02
C ILE A 311 -2.34 -18.18 -17.77
N TRP A 312 -2.89 -18.43 -16.57
CA TRP A 312 -4.24 -18.00 -16.21
C TRP A 312 -4.36 -16.48 -16.18
N ALA A 313 -3.38 -15.77 -15.62
CA ALA A 313 -3.34 -14.31 -15.62
C ALA A 313 -3.20 -13.75 -17.04
N SER A 314 -2.39 -14.37 -17.90
CA SER A 314 -2.28 -14.00 -19.32
C SER A 314 -3.57 -14.31 -20.09
N HIS A 315 -4.27 -15.39 -19.76
CA HIS A 315 -5.54 -15.75 -20.34
C HIS A 315 -6.66 -14.79 -19.89
N GLU A 316 -6.70 -14.43 -18.60
CA GLU A 316 -7.64 -13.45 -18.07
C GLU A 316 -7.36 -12.06 -18.62
N ALA A 317 -6.09 -11.69 -18.80
CA ALA A 317 -5.69 -10.46 -19.49
C ALA A 317 -6.01 -10.47 -21.00
N SER A 318 -6.21 -11.65 -21.60
CA SER A 318 -6.61 -11.80 -23.01
C SER A 318 -8.12 -11.75 -23.24
N LYS A 319 -8.92 -11.82 -22.16
CA LYS A 319 -10.36 -11.59 -22.24
C LYS A 319 -10.63 -10.10 -22.27
N GLY A 320 -11.40 -9.64 -23.26
CA GLY A 320 -11.75 -8.25 -23.45
C GLY A 320 -11.36 -7.70 -24.83
N PHE A 321 -11.41 -6.38 -24.93
CA PHE A 321 -11.14 -5.63 -26.16
C PHE A 321 -9.82 -4.86 -26.06
N VAL A 322 -9.25 -4.48 -27.19
CA VAL A 322 -7.95 -3.79 -27.23
C VAL A 322 -8.11 -2.38 -26.67
N ILE A 323 -7.35 -2.01 -25.64
CA ILE A 323 -7.36 -0.66 -25.08
C ILE A 323 -6.06 0.03 -25.42
N THR A 324 -6.12 1.19 -26.07
CA THR A 324 -4.94 2.04 -26.30
C THR A 324 -5.11 3.38 -25.59
N VAL A 325 -4.03 3.89 -25.01
CA VAL A 325 -4.05 5.18 -24.30
C VAL A 325 -3.07 6.11 -24.99
N VAL A 326 -3.58 7.25 -25.47
CA VAL A 326 -2.80 8.21 -26.25
C VAL A 326 -2.79 9.55 -25.52
N ASN A 327 -1.59 10.08 -25.29
CA ASN A 327 -1.40 11.43 -24.80
C ASN A 327 -1.01 12.35 -25.95
N ASN A 328 -1.91 13.22 -26.40
CA ASN A 328 -1.65 14.19 -27.46
C ASN A 328 -1.05 15.51 -26.93
N MET A 329 -0.75 15.63 -25.63
CA MET A 329 -0.19 16.82 -25.00
C MET A 329 1.05 16.52 -24.14
N LYS A 330 1.96 15.66 -24.62
CA LYS A 330 3.11 15.17 -23.85
C LYS A 330 3.96 16.29 -23.23
N ASP A 331 4.06 17.44 -23.89
CA ASP A 331 4.90 18.56 -23.49
C ASP A 331 4.22 19.56 -22.53
N THR A 332 3.03 19.23 -22.01
CA THR A 332 2.28 20.08 -21.07
C THR A 332 2.26 19.46 -19.67
N PRO A 333 2.17 20.27 -18.58
CA PRO A 333 2.06 19.73 -17.23
C PRO A 333 0.88 18.77 -17.03
N ALA A 334 -0.25 19.02 -17.72
CA ALA A 334 -1.41 18.14 -17.72
C ALA A 334 -1.12 16.80 -18.41
N GLY A 335 -0.38 16.83 -19.53
CA GLY A 335 0.03 15.62 -20.24
C GLY A 335 1.11 14.83 -19.51
N GLU A 336 2.11 15.45 -18.92
CA GLU A 336 3.11 14.76 -18.08
C GLU A 336 2.42 14.05 -16.91
N LYS A 337 1.49 14.73 -16.25
CA LYS A 337 0.67 14.18 -15.17
C LYS A 337 -0.20 13.01 -15.64
N PHE A 338 -0.79 13.11 -16.83
CA PHE A 338 -1.56 12.00 -17.41
C PHE A 338 -0.67 10.79 -17.73
N THR A 339 0.50 11.03 -18.33
CA THR A 339 1.48 9.97 -18.61
C THR A 339 1.87 9.27 -17.31
N LEU A 340 2.29 10.03 -16.30
CA LEU A 340 2.78 9.49 -15.03
C LEU A 340 1.73 8.66 -14.27
N PHE A 341 0.48 9.16 -14.19
CA PHE A 341 -0.54 8.55 -13.33
C PHE A 341 -1.51 7.60 -14.02
N PHE A 342 -1.61 7.63 -15.35
CA PHE A 342 -2.61 6.86 -16.09
C PHE A 342 -2.04 6.00 -17.22
N ILE A 343 -0.88 6.35 -17.77
CA ILE A 343 -0.21 5.54 -18.81
C ILE A 343 0.86 4.65 -18.17
N SER A 344 1.82 5.21 -17.42
CA SER A 344 2.99 4.48 -16.91
C SER A 344 2.69 3.35 -15.93
N ASN A 345 1.49 3.32 -15.35
CA ASN A 345 1.04 2.34 -14.35
C ASN A 345 -0.20 1.53 -14.81
N ASP A 346 -0.53 1.60 -16.11
CA ASP A 346 -1.71 0.99 -16.73
C ASP A 346 -3.04 1.30 -16.01
N GLU A 347 -3.12 2.39 -15.25
CA GLU A 347 -4.32 2.75 -14.50
C GLU A 347 -5.48 3.10 -15.44
N ALA A 348 -5.23 3.76 -16.57
CA ALA A 348 -6.27 4.02 -17.57
C ALA A 348 -6.86 2.73 -18.15
N ILE A 349 -6.01 1.73 -18.40
CA ILE A 349 -6.45 0.42 -18.93
C ILE A 349 -7.33 -0.29 -17.90
N ARG A 350 -6.85 -0.42 -16.65
CA ARG A 350 -7.60 -1.05 -15.56
C ARG A 350 -8.92 -0.33 -15.29
N LEU A 351 -8.92 0.99 -15.35
CA LEU A 351 -10.11 1.80 -15.15
C LEU A 351 -11.15 1.55 -16.24
N VAL A 352 -10.76 1.60 -17.52
CA VAL A 352 -11.65 1.27 -18.65
C VAL A 352 -12.25 -0.13 -18.51
N GLN A 353 -11.43 -1.13 -18.18
CA GLN A 353 -11.89 -2.51 -17.97
C GLN A 353 -12.91 -2.58 -16.82
N SER A 354 -12.57 -2.07 -15.65
CA SER A 354 -13.46 -2.09 -14.47
C SER A 354 -14.77 -1.34 -14.72
N SER A 355 -14.70 -0.19 -15.38
CA SER A 355 -15.86 0.62 -15.74
C SER A 355 -16.75 -0.07 -16.77
N SER A 356 -16.15 -0.78 -17.72
CA SER A 356 -16.87 -1.61 -18.70
C SER A 356 -17.61 -2.76 -18.03
N THR A 357 -16.94 -3.53 -17.17
CA THR A 357 -17.55 -4.65 -16.44
C THR A 357 -18.71 -4.16 -15.57
N PHE A 358 -18.50 -3.09 -14.80
CA PHE A 358 -19.53 -2.52 -13.94
C PHE A 358 -20.76 -2.05 -14.74
N ALA A 359 -20.54 -1.30 -15.82
CA ALA A 359 -21.65 -0.83 -16.67
C ALA A 359 -22.37 -2.00 -17.35
N ALA A 360 -21.65 -3.06 -17.73
CA ALA A 360 -22.24 -4.26 -18.32
C ALA A 360 -23.13 -5.01 -17.33
N GLU A 361 -22.72 -5.17 -16.07
CA GLU A 361 -23.53 -5.82 -15.03
C GLU A 361 -24.89 -5.12 -14.83
N VAL A 362 -24.92 -3.79 -14.94
CA VAL A 362 -26.15 -2.99 -14.79
C VAL A 362 -27.01 -3.05 -16.05
N LEU A 363 -26.39 -2.96 -17.24
CA LEU A 363 -27.09 -2.84 -18.52
C LEU A 363 -27.50 -4.19 -19.13
N PHE A 364 -26.82 -5.27 -18.77
CA PHE A 364 -27.00 -6.61 -19.36
C PHE A 364 -27.15 -7.68 -18.27
N PRO A 365 -28.26 -7.66 -17.51
CA PRO A 365 -28.47 -8.64 -16.45
C PRO A 365 -28.54 -10.06 -17.03
N GLY A 366 -27.55 -10.90 -16.67
CA GLY A 366 -27.53 -12.34 -16.98
C GLY A 366 -26.73 -12.75 -18.23
N ASP A 367 -26.01 -11.85 -18.89
CA ASP A 367 -25.08 -12.20 -20.00
C ASP A 367 -23.81 -11.33 -19.97
N ASP A 368 -22.81 -11.84 -19.26
CA ASP A 368 -21.50 -11.18 -19.06
C ASP A 368 -20.65 -11.12 -20.35
N SER A 369 -21.06 -11.81 -21.43
CA SER A 369 -20.30 -11.94 -22.68
C SER A 369 -20.62 -10.89 -23.75
N ILE A 370 -21.59 -10.01 -23.48
CA ILE A 370 -22.10 -9.04 -24.45
C ILE A 370 -21.12 -7.89 -24.77
N PRO A 371 -20.42 -7.28 -23.79
CA PRO A 371 -19.48 -6.18 -24.07
C PRO A 371 -18.33 -6.60 -24.99
N GLU A 372 -17.80 -7.82 -24.81
CA GLU A 372 -16.70 -8.37 -25.59
C GLU A 372 -17.09 -8.65 -27.06
N LYS A 373 -18.38 -8.84 -27.35
CA LYS A 373 -18.89 -9.03 -28.72
C LYS A 373 -19.22 -7.71 -29.43
N LEU A 374 -19.33 -6.61 -28.67
CA LEU A 374 -19.77 -5.31 -29.18
C LEU A 374 -18.61 -4.34 -29.40
N ILE A 375 -17.49 -4.52 -28.70
CA ILE A 375 -16.35 -3.62 -28.68
C ILE A 375 -15.10 -4.38 -29.13
N ASP A 376 -14.45 -3.90 -30.18
CA ASP A 376 -13.17 -4.43 -30.68
C ASP A 376 -11.99 -3.66 -30.08
N GLN A 377 -12.12 -2.33 -29.99
CA GLN A 377 -11.05 -1.45 -29.54
C GLN A 377 -11.57 -0.16 -28.88
N ILE A 378 -10.92 0.26 -27.79
CA ILE A 378 -11.14 1.56 -27.15
C ILE A 378 -9.85 2.36 -27.10
N ASP A 379 -9.87 3.57 -27.65
CA ASP A 379 -8.75 4.51 -27.58
C ASP A 379 -9.09 5.63 -26.58
N VAL A 380 -8.38 5.69 -25.46
CA VAL A 380 -8.49 6.79 -24.49
C VAL A 380 -7.49 7.87 -24.86
N GLN A 381 -7.97 9.06 -25.22
CA GLN A 381 -7.12 10.15 -25.71
C GLN A 381 -7.25 11.39 -24.84
N LEU A 382 -6.12 11.88 -24.30
CA LEU A 382 -6.04 13.23 -23.77
C LEU A 382 -5.87 14.20 -24.93
N VAL A 383 -6.84 15.08 -25.13
CA VAL A 383 -6.94 15.94 -26.33
C VAL A 383 -6.28 17.29 -26.12
N SER A 384 -5.71 17.90 -27.17
CA SER A 384 -5.06 19.21 -27.07
C SER A 384 -5.99 20.43 -27.13
N HIS A 385 -7.29 20.22 -27.31
CA HIS A 385 -8.30 21.29 -27.39
C HIS A 385 -9.40 21.07 -26.35
N ASN A 386 -9.99 22.18 -25.89
CA ASN A 386 -11.15 22.12 -25.00
C ASN A 386 -12.34 21.53 -25.77
N LEU A 387 -12.97 20.51 -25.18
CA LEU A 387 -14.25 19.99 -25.62
C LEU A 387 -15.35 21.03 -25.37
N THR A 388 -16.39 21.05 -26.20
CA THR A 388 -17.51 22.00 -26.07
C THR A 388 -18.14 21.97 -24.67
N SER A 389 -18.59 23.14 -24.22
CA SER A 389 -18.68 23.66 -22.85
C SER A 389 -19.49 22.91 -21.78
N ASP A 390 -19.97 21.70 -22.01
CA ASP A 390 -20.71 20.93 -20.99
C ASP A 390 -20.17 19.50 -20.76
N HIS A 391 -19.25 19.02 -21.61
CA HIS A 391 -18.82 17.61 -21.58
C HIS A 391 -17.32 17.53 -21.34
N THR A 392 -16.94 17.02 -20.16
CA THR A 392 -15.56 16.73 -19.76
C THR A 392 -14.99 15.48 -20.44
N VAL A 393 -15.87 14.62 -20.95
CA VAL A 393 -15.55 13.52 -21.87
C VAL A 393 -16.49 13.52 -23.06
N ALA A 394 -15.95 13.28 -24.25
CA ALA A 394 -16.73 13.05 -25.46
C ALA A 394 -16.40 11.67 -26.04
N VAL A 395 -17.42 10.87 -26.31
CA VAL A 395 -17.28 9.57 -26.97
C VAL A 395 -17.52 9.73 -28.46
N LYS A 396 -16.58 9.25 -29.28
CA LYS A 396 -16.76 9.19 -30.74
C LYS A 396 -16.67 7.74 -31.20
N SER A 397 -17.74 7.27 -31.84
CA SER A 397 -17.73 6.00 -32.58
C SER A 397 -17.11 6.20 -33.96
N LEU A 398 -16.08 5.41 -34.30
CA LEU A 398 -15.60 5.30 -35.67
C LEU A 398 -16.40 4.19 -36.36
N GLY A 399 -17.32 4.58 -37.26
CA GLY A 399 -18.33 3.70 -37.85
C GLY A 399 -17.86 2.29 -38.26
N GLN A 400 -18.80 1.35 -38.09
CA GLN A 400 -18.78 -0.09 -38.41
C GLN A 400 -17.72 -0.99 -37.77
N LYS A 401 -16.67 -0.46 -37.12
CA LYS A 401 -15.58 -1.28 -36.57
C LYS A 401 -15.57 -1.37 -35.04
N SER A 402 -16.72 -1.42 -34.36
CA SER A 402 -16.80 -1.62 -32.89
C SER A 402 -15.72 -0.87 -32.07
N LYS A 403 -15.30 0.31 -32.58
CA LYS A 403 -14.10 1.03 -32.16
C LYS A 403 -14.50 2.41 -31.69
N TYR A 404 -14.12 2.70 -30.45
CA TYR A 404 -14.56 3.89 -29.74
C TYR A 404 -13.36 4.70 -29.30
N ILE A 405 -13.53 6.03 -29.32
CA ILE A 405 -12.52 6.96 -28.80
C ILE A 405 -13.15 7.72 -27.63
N LEU A 406 -12.57 7.62 -26.44
CA LEU A 406 -12.88 8.48 -25.31
C LEU A 406 -11.94 9.68 -25.31
N PHE A 407 -12.48 10.85 -25.63
CA PHE A 407 -11.74 12.10 -25.53
C PHE A 407 -11.84 12.64 -24.11
N ILE A 408 -10.71 12.81 -23.43
CA ILE A 408 -10.62 13.41 -22.11
C ILE A 408 -10.20 14.87 -22.25
N ASN A 409 -10.96 15.78 -21.63
CA ASN A 409 -10.62 17.20 -21.59
C ASN A 409 -9.39 17.44 -20.68
N PRO A 410 -8.37 18.20 -21.15
CA PRO A 410 -7.21 18.60 -20.34
C PRO A 410 -7.52 19.20 -18.98
N LEU A 411 -8.58 19.99 -18.88
CA LEU A 411 -8.95 20.72 -17.66
C LEU A 411 -9.13 19.76 -16.47
N VAL A 412 -9.50 18.51 -16.72
CA VAL A 412 -9.66 17.48 -15.68
C VAL A 412 -8.34 17.25 -14.91
N MET A 413 -7.19 17.43 -15.56
CA MET A 413 -5.86 17.26 -14.97
C MET A 413 -5.44 18.41 -14.05
N GLU A 414 -6.01 19.60 -14.25
CA GLU A 414 -5.61 20.83 -13.55
C GLU A 414 -6.20 20.92 -12.13
N PHE A 415 -7.32 20.24 -11.88
CA PHE A 415 -7.97 20.23 -10.56
C PHE A 415 -7.20 19.41 -9.52
N GLY A 416 -7.30 19.80 -8.24
CA GLY A 416 -6.69 19.08 -7.11
C GLY A 416 -7.15 17.62 -6.99
N ASN A 417 -8.42 17.34 -7.31
CA ASN A 417 -9.01 15.99 -7.29
C ASN A 417 -9.04 15.30 -8.67
N PHE A 418 -8.02 15.53 -9.51
CA PHE A 418 -7.97 15.01 -10.89
C PHE A 418 -8.20 13.48 -10.97
N ARG A 419 -7.69 12.69 -10.01
CA ARG A 419 -7.89 11.22 -9.98
C ARG A 419 -9.36 10.82 -9.88
N TYR A 420 -10.11 11.48 -8.99
CA TYR A 420 -11.54 11.23 -8.84
C TYR A 420 -12.30 11.62 -10.11
N ARG A 421 -11.97 12.80 -10.68
CA ARG A 421 -12.65 13.31 -11.87
C ARG A 421 -12.43 12.40 -13.08
N ILE A 422 -11.20 11.97 -13.36
CA ILE A 422 -10.90 11.05 -14.47
C ILE A 422 -11.62 9.72 -14.33
N ARG A 423 -11.69 9.17 -13.12
CA ARG A 423 -12.45 7.94 -12.85
C ARG A 423 -13.93 8.12 -13.15
N LYS A 424 -14.54 9.20 -12.66
CA LYS A 424 -15.94 9.56 -12.98
C LYS A 424 -16.15 9.70 -14.49
N GLU A 425 -15.26 10.42 -15.16
CA GLU A 425 -15.31 10.71 -16.58
C GLU A 425 -15.18 9.46 -17.47
N ILE A 426 -14.24 8.56 -17.16
CA ILE A 426 -14.11 7.28 -17.87
C ILE A 426 -15.32 6.39 -17.59
N GLN A 427 -15.83 6.36 -16.35
CA GLN A 427 -17.06 5.62 -16.01
C GLN A 427 -18.25 6.07 -16.86
N LYS A 428 -18.44 7.39 -17.00
CA LYS A 428 -19.50 7.97 -17.83
C LYS A 428 -19.32 7.62 -19.31
N GLY A 429 -18.10 7.77 -19.84
CA GLY A 429 -17.82 7.42 -21.23
C GLY A 429 -18.05 5.93 -21.52
N MET A 430 -17.69 5.04 -20.60
CA MET A 430 -17.95 3.60 -20.75
C MET A 430 -19.43 3.25 -20.68
N ALA A 431 -20.18 3.88 -19.77
CA ALA A 431 -21.63 3.73 -19.72
C ALA A 431 -22.28 4.18 -21.04
N GLU A 432 -21.86 5.31 -21.61
CA GLU A 432 -22.37 5.82 -22.89
C GLU A 432 -22.09 4.88 -24.07
N ILE A 433 -20.89 4.25 -24.11
CA ILE A 433 -20.53 3.29 -25.17
C ILE A 433 -21.43 2.05 -25.14
N LEU A 434 -21.81 1.57 -23.96
CA LEU A 434 -22.59 0.35 -23.78
C LEU A 434 -24.11 0.59 -23.88
N LEU A 435 -24.55 1.85 -23.87
CA LEU A 435 -25.95 2.19 -24.10
C LEU A 435 -26.32 2.02 -25.58
N PHE A 436 -27.42 1.31 -25.83
CA PHE A 436 -27.88 1.09 -27.19
C PHE A 436 -28.69 2.27 -27.71
N ASN A 437 -28.17 2.94 -28.74
CA ASN A 437 -28.88 4.01 -29.46
C ASN A 437 -28.75 3.85 -30.98
N ARG A 438 -29.09 2.66 -31.50
CA ARG A 438 -28.86 2.25 -32.91
C ARG A 438 -29.45 3.21 -33.97
N GLN A 439 -30.46 4.01 -33.63
CA GLN A 439 -31.14 4.92 -34.56
C GLN A 439 -31.14 6.40 -34.11
N HIS A 440 -30.44 6.75 -33.03
CA HIS A 440 -30.50 8.10 -32.42
C HIS A 440 -31.93 8.57 -32.06
N THR A 441 -32.86 7.64 -31.87
CA THR A 441 -34.29 7.93 -31.64
C THR A 441 -34.62 8.15 -30.17
N ALA A 442 -33.73 7.74 -29.24
CA ALA A 442 -33.94 7.93 -27.81
C ALA A 442 -33.70 9.40 -27.37
N PRO A 443 -34.48 9.92 -26.41
CA PRO A 443 -34.27 11.23 -25.83
C PRO A 443 -32.86 11.36 -25.25
N LYS A 444 -32.15 12.43 -25.63
CA LYS A 444 -30.77 12.68 -25.14
C LYS A 444 -30.73 12.85 -23.62
N THR A 445 -31.77 13.43 -23.03
CA THR A 445 -31.95 13.58 -21.58
C THR A 445 -32.06 12.25 -20.86
N LEU A 446 -32.77 11.28 -21.45
CA LEU A 446 -32.89 9.93 -20.89
C LEU A 446 -31.55 9.21 -20.94
N LEU A 447 -30.85 9.25 -22.08
CA LEU A 447 -29.52 8.64 -22.21
C LEU A 447 -28.53 9.25 -21.21
N ALA A 448 -28.50 10.58 -21.10
CA ALA A 448 -27.68 11.28 -20.11
C ALA A 448 -28.06 10.89 -18.66
N GLY A 449 -29.36 10.72 -18.38
CA GLY A 449 -29.85 10.26 -17.09
C GLY A 449 -29.46 8.81 -16.78
N MET A 450 -29.46 7.91 -17.77
CA MET A 450 -28.97 6.53 -17.61
C MET A 450 -27.46 6.50 -17.34
N VAL A 451 -26.68 7.34 -18.03
CA VAL A 451 -25.23 7.49 -17.77
C VAL A 451 -24.98 8.02 -16.36
N GLU A 452 -25.70 9.06 -15.92
CA GLU A 452 -25.55 9.59 -14.54
C GLU A 452 -26.00 8.56 -13.50
N TYR A 453 -27.07 7.82 -13.75
CA TYR A 453 -27.53 6.73 -12.88
C TYR A 453 -26.46 5.65 -12.68
N ILE A 454 -25.83 5.17 -13.76
CA ILE A 454 -24.74 4.18 -13.67
C ILE A 454 -23.52 4.78 -12.95
N SER A 455 -23.20 6.04 -13.23
CA SER A 455 -22.13 6.77 -12.54
C SER A 455 -22.40 6.90 -11.03
N ASP A 456 -23.64 7.17 -10.62
CA ASP A 456 -24.05 7.28 -9.22
C ASP A 456 -23.96 5.92 -8.51
N LEU A 457 -24.39 4.83 -9.16
CA LEU A 457 -24.23 3.47 -8.64
C LEU A 457 -22.75 3.09 -8.44
N ALA A 458 -21.87 3.57 -9.32
CA ALA A 458 -20.41 3.37 -9.21
C ALA A 458 -19.76 4.24 -8.09
N GLY A 459 -20.55 5.00 -7.33
CA GLY A 459 -20.06 5.84 -6.23
C GLY A 459 -19.61 7.24 -6.64
N PHE A 460 -19.91 7.69 -7.87
CA PHE A 460 -19.57 9.03 -8.36
C PHE A 460 -20.72 10.05 -8.22
N GLY A 461 -21.57 9.83 -7.22
CA GLY A 461 -22.74 10.64 -6.86
C GLY A 461 -22.51 12.15 -6.96
N GLY A 462 -23.34 12.84 -7.76
CA GLY A 462 -23.36 14.30 -7.82
C GLY A 462 -23.99 14.96 -6.57
N PRO A 463 -23.81 16.29 -6.40
CA PRO A 463 -24.57 17.05 -5.41
C PRO A 463 -26.07 16.86 -5.65
N LYS A 464 -26.88 16.80 -4.57
CA LYS A 464 -28.32 16.59 -4.66
C LYS A 464 -28.94 17.69 -5.56
N PRO A 465 -29.58 17.35 -6.70
CA PRO A 465 -30.31 18.35 -7.48
C PRO A 465 -31.41 18.95 -6.61
N VAL A 466 -31.50 20.28 -6.63
CA VAL A 466 -32.53 21.06 -5.92
C VAL A 466 -33.80 21.01 -6.74
N PHE A 467 -34.87 20.41 -6.20
CA PHE A 467 -36.16 20.42 -6.88
C PHE A 467 -36.76 21.82 -6.80
N LYS A 468 -36.91 22.48 -7.95
CA LYS A 468 -37.71 23.71 -8.04
C LYS A 468 -39.13 23.34 -8.41
N GLN A 469 -40.07 23.70 -7.54
CA GLN A 469 -41.51 23.42 -7.63
C GLN A 469 -42.22 23.91 -8.92
N ARG A 470 -41.51 24.65 -9.81
CA ARG A 470 -42.09 25.31 -11.01
C ARG A 470 -41.68 24.72 -12.37
N ASP A 471 -40.75 23.78 -12.43
CA ASP A 471 -40.29 23.18 -13.69
C ASP A 471 -40.44 21.64 -13.65
N VAL A 472 -41.66 21.16 -13.44
CA VAL A 472 -41.95 19.72 -13.55
C VAL A 472 -42.44 19.44 -14.97
N SER A 473 -41.60 18.81 -15.78
CA SER A 473 -42.03 18.29 -17.08
C SER A 473 -43.08 17.20 -16.88
N ALA A 474 -43.97 17.01 -17.86
CA ALA A 474 -44.96 15.94 -17.80
C ALA A 474 -44.31 14.55 -17.77
N LYS A 475 -43.06 14.40 -18.21
CA LYS A 475 -42.35 13.12 -18.35
C LYS A 475 -41.01 13.19 -17.62
N CYS A 476 -40.91 12.56 -16.44
CA CYS A 476 -39.71 12.57 -15.59
C CYS A 476 -38.40 12.13 -16.28
N TRP A 477 -38.49 11.39 -17.39
CA TRP A 477 -37.35 10.94 -18.19
C TRP A 477 -36.93 11.90 -19.33
N GLU A 478 -37.70 12.98 -19.54
CA GLU A 478 -37.41 14.06 -20.49
C GLU A 478 -37.02 15.36 -19.77
N GLU A 479 -36.73 15.29 -18.47
CA GLU A 479 -36.24 16.42 -17.70
C GLU A 479 -34.91 16.96 -18.21
N LYS A 480 -34.72 18.28 -18.13
CA LYS A 480 -33.48 18.93 -18.58
C LYS A 480 -32.26 18.54 -17.74
N ASP A 481 -32.48 18.27 -16.44
CA ASP A 481 -31.42 17.87 -15.51
C ASP A 481 -31.29 16.34 -15.51
N SER A 482 -30.15 15.83 -16.02
CA SER A 482 -29.82 14.40 -16.03
C SER A 482 -29.77 13.78 -14.63
N GLY A 483 -29.46 14.55 -13.59
CA GLY A 483 -29.45 14.07 -12.21
C GLY A 483 -30.87 13.79 -11.67
N ILE A 484 -31.87 14.55 -12.13
CA ILE A 484 -33.27 14.28 -11.80
C ILE A 484 -33.74 13.00 -12.50
N VAL A 485 -33.41 12.86 -13.78
CA VAL A 485 -33.71 11.64 -14.54
C VAL A 485 -33.05 10.41 -13.89
N ALA A 486 -31.79 10.52 -13.45
CA ALA A 486 -31.10 9.43 -12.76
C ALA A 486 -31.78 8.99 -11.46
N LYS A 487 -32.23 9.94 -10.64
CA LYS A 487 -33.02 9.64 -9.43
C LYS A 487 -34.35 8.96 -9.75
N PHE A 488 -35.02 9.39 -10.81
CA PHE A 488 -36.24 8.75 -11.28
C PHE A 488 -35.99 7.30 -11.73
N LEU A 489 -34.90 7.05 -12.48
CA LEU A 489 -34.47 5.70 -12.87
C LEU A 489 -34.16 4.84 -11.64
N ALA A 490 -33.47 5.39 -10.64
CA ALA A 490 -33.19 4.71 -9.38
C ALA A 490 -34.49 4.35 -8.61
N TYR A 491 -35.49 5.25 -8.64
CA TYR A 491 -36.81 4.99 -8.07
C TYR A 491 -37.52 3.84 -8.79
N CYS A 492 -37.48 3.83 -10.13
CA CYS A 492 -38.05 2.75 -10.94
C CYS A 492 -37.35 1.41 -10.69
N GLU A 493 -36.01 1.41 -10.60
CA GLU A 493 -35.23 0.21 -10.28
C GLU A 493 -35.59 -0.38 -8.91
N LYS A 494 -35.82 0.48 -7.91
CA LYS A 494 -36.25 0.04 -6.57
C LYS A 494 -37.61 -0.64 -6.58
N LYS A 495 -38.50 -0.25 -7.50
CA LYS A 495 -39.85 -0.81 -7.65
C LYS A 495 -39.87 -2.03 -8.57
N SER A 496 -39.03 -2.05 -9.59
CA SER A 496 -38.90 -3.12 -10.56
C SER A 496 -37.42 -3.41 -10.79
N LYS A 497 -36.89 -4.43 -10.11
CA LYS A 497 -35.47 -4.78 -10.17
C LYS A 497 -35.07 -5.20 -11.60
N GLY A 498 -33.92 -4.73 -12.08
CA GLY A 498 -33.41 -4.93 -13.44
C GLY A 498 -34.10 -4.07 -14.49
N PHE A 499 -34.84 -3.03 -14.10
CA PHE A 499 -35.59 -2.18 -15.02
C PHE A 499 -34.67 -1.49 -16.03
N VAL A 500 -33.59 -0.86 -15.56
CA VAL A 500 -32.67 -0.10 -16.43
C VAL A 500 -31.99 -1.01 -17.46
N GLY A 501 -31.60 -2.22 -17.06
CA GLY A 501 -31.02 -3.21 -17.99
C GLY A 501 -32.02 -3.69 -19.03
N ARG A 502 -33.25 -4.02 -18.63
CA ARG A 502 -34.32 -4.40 -19.58
C ARG A 502 -34.66 -3.28 -20.55
N LEU A 503 -34.68 -2.03 -20.07
CA LEU A 503 -34.89 -0.86 -20.91
C LEU A 503 -33.82 -0.77 -22.00
N ASN A 504 -32.54 -0.92 -21.66
CA ASN A 504 -31.45 -0.91 -22.62
C ASN A 504 -31.53 -2.07 -23.63
N GLN A 505 -31.92 -3.27 -23.19
CA GLN A 505 -32.11 -4.43 -24.07
C GLN A 505 -33.25 -4.23 -25.07
N GLU A 506 -34.38 -3.69 -24.63
CA GLU A 506 -35.51 -3.43 -25.52
C GLU A 506 -35.21 -2.29 -26.51
N MET A 507 -34.45 -1.28 -26.09
CA MET A 507 -33.92 -0.24 -26.98
C MET A 507 -33.02 -0.81 -28.09
N ASN A 508 -32.28 -1.88 -27.82
CA ASN A 508 -31.47 -2.58 -28.83
C ASN A 508 -32.32 -3.33 -29.87
N ARG A 509 -33.41 -3.92 -29.41
CA ARG A 509 -34.24 -4.85 -30.18
C ARG A 509 -35.21 -4.14 -31.10
N ASP A 510 -36.03 -3.25 -30.54
CA ASP A 510 -37.15 -2.61 -31.24
C ASP A 510 -36.91 -1.10 -31.50
N GLY A 511 -35.84 -0.52 -30.93
CA GLY A 511 -35.58 0.93 -30.97
C GLY A 511 -36.43 1.71 -29.96
N TRP A 512 -36.16 3.01 -29.81
CA TRP A 512 -36.94 3.86 -28.91
C TRP A 512 -38.30 4.27 -29.49
N TYR A 513 -39.36 4.16 -28.69
CA TYR A 513 -40.70 4.70 -28.96
C TYR A 513 -41.41 5.10 -27.65
N GLU A 514 -42.43 5.97 -27.73
CA GLU A 514 -43.01 6.62 -26.53
C GLU A 514 -43.53 5.67 -25.45
N LYS A 515 -44.14 4.55 -25.83
CA LYS A 515 -44.71 3.56 -24.90
C LYS A 515 -43.71 2.52 -24.41
N LEU A 516 -42.43 2.67 -24.74
CA LEU A 516 -41.41 1.71 -24.35
C LEU A 516 -41.26 1.65 -22.83
N MET A 517 -41.29 2.80 -22.15
CA MET A 517 -41.28 2.85 -20.68
C MET A 517 -42.46 2.11 -20.07
N ASP A 518 -43.66 2.28 -20.64
CA ASP A 518 -44.87 1.59 -20.17
C ASP A 518 -44.75 0.07 -20.34
N LYS A 519 -44.17 -0.38 -21.46
CA LYS A 519 -43.93 -1.81 -21.76
C LYS A 519 -42.96 -2.43 -20.74
N VAL A 520 -41.86 -1.75 -20.44
CA VAL A 520 -40.80 -2.29 -19.55
C VAL A 520 -41.20 -2.22 -18.06
N LEU A 521 -42.02 -1.22 -17.68
CA LEU A 521 -42.58 -1.09 -16.33
C LEU A 521 -43.85 -1.92 -16.11
N GLU A 522 -44.43 -2.50 -17.17
CA GLU A 522 -45.72 -3.21 -17.17
C GLU A 522 -46.91 -2.37 -16.63
N MET A 523 -46.72 -1.05 -16.56
CA MET A 523 -47.65 -0.06 -16.01
C MET A 523 -47.37 1.30 -16.67
N PRO A 524 -48.34 2.25 -16.67
CA PRO A 524 -48.09 3.59 -17.21
C PRO A 524 -46.94 4.30 -16.49
N ALA A 525 -45.88 4.67 -17.20
CA ALA A 525 -44.69 5.33 -16.67
C ALA A 525 -45.01 6.69 -16.03
N MET A 526 -46.07 7.35 -16.51
CA MET A 526 -46.63 8.57 -15.92
C MET A 526 -47.03 8.37 -14.45
N HIS A 527 -47.55 7.20 -14.09
CA HIS A 527 -47.92 6.90 -12.70
C HIS A 527 -46.69 6.86 -11.78
N PHE A 528 -45.58 6.27 -12.26
CA PHE A 528 -44.32 6.29 -11.53
C PHE A 528 -43.74 7.69 -11.40
N CYS A 529 -43.87 8.51 -12.44
CA CYS A 529 -43.39 9.89 -12.42
C CYS A 529 -44.12 10.74 -11.37
N VAL A 530 -45.45 10.65 -11.30
CA VAL A 530 -46.25 11.34 -10.26
C VAL A 530 -45.87 10.86 -8.86
N GLN A 531 -45.76 9.54 -8.65
CA GLN A 531 -45.35 9.00 -7.34
C GLN A 531 -43.94 9.42 -6.93
N PHE A 532 -43.02 9.55 -7.89
CA PHE A 532 -41.67 10.02 -7.65
C PHE A 532 -41.65 11.49 -7.23
N HIS A 533 -42.47 12.34 -7.86
CA HIS A 533 -42.64 13.74 -7.43
C HIS A 533 -43.19 13.84 -6.01
N ASP A 534 -44.27 13.12 -5.70
CA ASP A 534 -44.85 13.09 -4.36
C ASP A 534 -43.87 12.60 -3.30
N PHE A 535 -43.07 11.59 -3.64
CA PHE A 535 -42.02 11.05 -2.77
C PHE A 535 -40.90 12.06 -2.52
N THR A 536 -40.52 12.83 -3.53
CA THR A 536 -39.43 13.80 -3.43
C THR A 536 -39.86 15.03 -2.62
N ILE A 537 -41.05 15.55 -2.87
CA ILE A 537 -41.64 16.68 -2.12
C ILE A 537 -41.74 16.34 -0.63
N LYS A 538 -42.23 15.15 -0.28
CA LYS A 538 -42.35 14.72 1.14
C LYS A 538 -41.02 14.57 1.89
N ASN A 539 -39.92 14.34 1.18
CA ASN A 539 -38.61 14.10 1.79
C ASN A 539 -37.72 15.35 1.83
N GLU A 540 -38.01 16.40 1.06
CA GLU A 540 -37.30 17.68 1.17
C GLU A 540 -37.73 18.47 2.43
N ASP A 541 -39.02 18.40 2.82
CA ASP A 541 -39.56 19.03 4.06
C ASP A 541 -38.99 18.47 5.37
N VAL A 542 -38.23 17.38 5.34
CA VAL A 542 -37.66 16.70 6.53
C VAL A 542 -36.17 17.08 6.73
N THR A 543 -35.59 17.88 5.83
CA THR A 543 -34.15 18.23 5.85
C THR A 543 -33.86 19.73 5.83
N GLU A 544 -34.77 20.56 6.35
CA GLU A 544 -34.41 21.90 6.85
C GLU A 544 -34.04 21.86 8.34
#